data_AF-A0A971ZHN5-F1
#
_entry.id   AF-A0A971ZHN5-F1
#
_cell.length_a   1.000
_cell.length_b   1.000
_cell.length_c   1.000
_cell.angle_alpha   90.00
_cell.angle_beta   90.00
_cell.angle_gamma   90.00
#
_symmetry.space_group_name_H-M   'P 1'
#
loop_
_entity.id
_entity.type
_entity.pdbx_description
1 polymer ?
#
loop_
_entity_poly.entity_id
_entity_poly.type
_entity_poly.pdbx_seq_one_letter_code
_entity_poly.pdbx_strand_id
1 'polypeptide(L)'
;ILELLSMEDQKSIKTYLTNNSFADVSKITDVIILGKGERKVIEGKDGFIESILNLNKYEFNYHRSPMMLVMNYFNPDFSIDNMYEWEKYILSSLIKKTNCYRIYAQNPIDYHKEIIEKVLR
;
A
#
# COMPACT_ATOMS: atom_id res chain seq x y z
N ILE A 1 27.50 -6.51 -23.59
CA ILE A 1 28.01 -7.87 -23.33
C ILE A 1 27.43 -8.27 -21.98
N LEU A 2 26.49 -9.22 -21.98
CA LEU A 2 25.91 -9.78 -20.76
C LEU A 2 26.76 -11.01 -20.41
N GLU A 3 27.57 -10.90 -19.36
CA GLU A 3 28.33 -12.03 -18.82
C GLU A 3 27.43 -12.85 -17.91
N LEU A 4 27.32 -14.14 -18.24
CA LEU A 4 26.63 -15.14 -17.43
C LEU A 4 27.57 -15.55 -16.29
N LEU A 5 27.24 -15.18 -15.05
CA LEU A 5 27.97 -15.67 -13.88
C LEU A 5 27.74 -17.18 -13.74
N SER A 6 28.84 -17.92 -13.59
CA SER A 6 28.85 -19.36 -13.35
C SER A 6 28.01 -19.72 -12.13
N MET A 7 27.09 -20.66 -12.30
CA MET A 7 26.17 -21.15 -11.27
C MET A 7 26.88 -22.08 -10.30
N GLU A 8 27.61 -21.52 -9.34
CA GLU A 8 28.02 -22.27 -8.14
C GLU A 8 26.81 -22.41 -7.20
N ASP A 9 26.45 -23.66 -6.89
CA ASP A 9 25.41 -24.11 -5.97
C ASP A 9 24.11 -23.28 -5.96
N GLN A 10 23.22 -23.57 -6.92
CA GLN A 10 21.83 -23.14 -6.87
C GLN A 10 21.13 -23.69 -5.62
N LYS A 11 21.28 -23.01 -4.48
CA LYS A 11 20.44 -23.25 -3.30
C LYS A 11 18.99 -23.03 -3.75
N SER A 12 18.18 -24.08 -3.68
CA SER A 12 16.75 -24.01 -3.95
C SER A 12 16.15 -22.82 -3.19
N ILE A 13 15.21 -22.10 -3.79
CA ILE A 13 14.51 -21.00 -3.10
C ILE A 13 13.86 -21.47 -1.78
N LYS A 14 13.55 -22.77 -1.69
CA LYS A 14 13.09 -23.46 -0.48
C LYS A 14 14.10 -23.41 0.68
N THR A 15 15.39 -23.28 0.42
CA THR A 15 16.41 -23.12 1.46
C THR A 15 16.32 -21.75 2.15
N TYR A 16 15.80 -20.73 1.45
CA TYR A 16 15.57 -19.40 2.00
C TYR A 16 14.16 -19.26 2.59
N LEU A 17 13.20 -20.00 2.06
CA LEU A 17 11.83 -20.09 2.54
C LEU A 17 11.74 -21.16 3.63
N THR A 18 11.97 -20.77 4.89
CA THR A 18 11.77 -21.66 6.05
C THR A 18 10.37 -22.28 6.02
N ASN A 19 10.16 -23.48 6.61
CA ASN A 19 8.91 -24.26 6.55
C ASN A 19 7.62 -23.55 7.05
N ASN A 20 7.71 -22.30 7.52
CA ASN A 20 6.62 -21.42 7.94
C ASN A 20 6.54 -20.10 7.14
N SER A 21 7.17 -20.02 5.95
CA SER A 21 7.48 -18.74 5.29
C SER A 21 6.28 -17.98 4.73
N PHE A 22 5.09 -18.59 4.69
CA PHE A 22 3.89 -17.93 4.20
C PHE A 22 2.77 -18.06 5.23
N ALA A 23 2.52 -16.98 5.96
CA ALA A 23 1.28 -16.86 6.71
C ALA A 23 0.14 -16.74 5.69
N ASP A 24 -0.76 -17.73 5.67
CA ASP A 24 -1.94 -17.76 4.77
C ASP A 24 -2.86 -16.55 5.01
N VAL A 25 -2.79 -15.98 6.23
CA VAL A 25 -3.49 -14.76 6.61
C VAL A 25 -2.56 -13.89 7.44
N SER A 26 -2.41 -12.62 7.04
CA SER A 26 -1.71 -11.60 7.83
C SER A 26 -2.68 -10.50 8.23
N LYS A 27 -2.73 -10.18 9.53
CA LYS A 27 -3.53 -9.06 10.03
C LYS A 27 -2.71 -7.78 9.90
N ILE A 28 -3.26 -6.79 9.21
CA ILE A 28 -2.70 -5.44 9.24
C ILE A 28 -2.92 -4.87 10.64
N THR A 29 -1.86 -4.47 11.33
CA THR A 29 -1.92 -3.85 12.65
C THR A 29 -1.89 -2.33 12.53
N ASP A 30 -0.96 -1.81 11.74
CA ASP A 30 -0.64 -0.39 11.64
C ASP A 30 -0.51 0.02 10.17
N VAL A 31 -1.03 1.20 9.84
CA VAL A 31 -0.87 1.81 8.52
C VAL A 31 -0.20 3.16 8.69
N ILE A 32 0.85 3.41 7.92
CA ILE A 32 1.70 4.58 8.06
C ILE A 32 1.73 5.33 6.73
N ILE A 33 1.42 6.62 6.76
CA ILE A 33 1.61 7.53 5.62
C ILE A 33 2.82 8.41 5.91
N LEU A 34 3.77 8.43 4.98
CA LEU A 34 4.97 9.24 5.06
C LEU A 34 4.74 10.56 4.32
N GLY A 35 4.99 11.68 4.99
CA GLY A 35 4.82 13.02 4.43
C GLY A 35 6.08 13.87 4.57
N LYS A 36 6.39 14.71 3.59
CA LYS A 36 7.47 15.69 3.74
C LYS A 36 7.02 16.84 4.62
N GLY A 37 7.83 17.25 5.60
CA GLY A 37 7.55 18.42 6.42
C GLY A 37 8.37 18.48 7.70
N GLU A 38 7.99 19.38 8.60
CA GLU A 38 8.55 19.42 9.96
C GLU A 38 8.32 18.09 10.67
N ARG A 39 9.29 17.69 11.51
CA ARG A 39 9.28 16.40 12.18
C ARG A 39 8.09 16.31 13.14
N LYS A 40 7.10 15.50 12.79
CA LYS A 40 5.90 15.28 13.61
C LYS A 40 5.30 13.91 13.33
N VAL A 41 4.67 13.33 14.35
CA VAL A 41 3.86 12.12 14.22
C VAL A 41 2.46 12.47 14.66
N ILE A 42 1.51 12.24 13.76
CA ILE A 42 0.08 12.46 14.01
C ILE A 42 -0.59 11.09 13.98
N GLU A 43 -1.14 10.70 15.11
CA GLU A 43 -2.02 9.53 15.20
C GLU A 43 -3.45 9.95 14.88
N GLY A 44 -4.12 9.19 14.02
CA GLY A 44 -5.50 9.46 13.67
C GLY A 44 -5.87 9.02 12.25
N LYS A 45 -7.18 8.90 12.03
CA LYS A 45 -7.77 8.39 10.78
C LYS A 45 -8.39 9.49 9.92
N ASP A 46 -8.49 10.71 10.43
CA ASP A 46 -9.13 11.83 9.75
C ASP A 46 -8.41 12.14 8.44
N GLY A 47 -9.12 12.09 7.30
CA GLY A 47 -8.55 12.35 5.97
C GLY A 47 -7.62 11.24 5.45
N PHE A 48 -7.52 10.10 6.13
CA PHE A 48 -6.51 9.08 5.84
C PHE A 48 -6.87 8.27 4.60
N ILE A 49 -8.16 8.00 4.40
CA ILE A 49 -8.69 7.33 3.20
C ILE A 49 -8.44 8.19 1.96
N GLU A 50 -8.73 9.48 2.02
CA GLU A 50 -8.50 10.44 0.95
C GLU A 50 -7.03 10.52 0.60
N SER A 51 -6.15 10.47 1.61
CA SER A 51 -4.71 10.46 1.42
C SER A 51 -4.26 9.20 0.66
N ILE A 52 -4.75 8.01 1.03
CA ILE A 52 -4.42 6.76 0.34
C ILE A 52 -4.93 6.77 -1.10
N LEU A 53 -6.19 7.16 -1.31
CA LEU A 53 -6.78 7.23 -2.64
C LEU A 53 -5.99 8.17 -3.55
N ASN A 54 -5.54 9.31 -3.02
CA ASN A 54 -4.73 10.26 -3.76
C ASN A 54 -3.33 9.72 -4.07
N LEU A 55 -2.68 9.06 -3.11
CA LEU A 55 -1.36 8.44 -3.32
C LEU A 55 -1.40 7.34 -4.39
N ASN A 56 -2.49 6.57 -4.42
CA ASN A 56 -2.67 5.45 -5.34
C ASN A 56 -3.46 5.81 -6.61
N LYS A 57 -3.75 7.10 -6.84
CA LYS A 57 -4.58 7.56 -7.97
C LYS A 57 -4.04 7.13 -9.34
N TYR A 58 -2.73 6.88 -9.45
CA TYR A 58 -2.08 6.41 -10.67
C TYR A 58 -2.10 4.88 -10.84
N GLU A 59 -2.20 4.14 -9.73
CA GLU A 59 -2.34 2.68 -9.74
C GLU A 59 -3.78 2.27 -10.06
N PHE A 60 -4.71 3.09 -9.59
CA PHE A 60 -6.15 2.99 -9.80
C PHE A 60 -6.58 3.44 -11.20
N ASN A 61 -6.25 2.61 -12.20
CA ASN A 61 -6.43 2.93 -13.62
C ASN A 61 -7.87 2.90 -14.14
N TYR A 62 -8.88 2.61 -13.31
CA TYR A 62 -10.27 2.49 -13.75
C TYR A 62 -10.86 3.79 -14.32
N HIS A 63 -10.38 4.97 -13.89
CA HIS A 63 -10.79 6.26 -14.47
C HIS A 63 -9.96 6.72 -15.67
N ARG A 64 -8.81 6.08 -15.94
CA ARG A 64 -7.87 6.49 -17.00
C ARG A 64 -7.83 5.54 -18.19
N SER A 65 -8.16 4.26 -17.97
CA SER A 65 -8.13 3.26 -19.02
C SER A 65 -9.22 3.53 -20.05
N PRO A 66 -8.86 3.76 -21.33
CA PRO A 66 -9.86 3.96 -22.39
C PRO A 66 -10.84 2.79 -22.50
N MET A 67 -10.36 1.57 -22.29
CA MET A 67 -11.19 0.37 -22.30
C MET A 67 -12.26 0.40 -21.21
N MET A 68 -11.90 0.85 -19.99
CA MET A 68 -12.85 0.95 -18.89
C MET A 68 -13.94 1.98 -19.18
N LEU A 69 -13.55 3.13 -19.76
CA LEU A 69 -14.51 4.17 -20.15
C LEU A 69 -15.48 3.69 -21.24
N VAL A 70 -14.98 2.97 -22.24
CA VAL A 70 -15.80 2.33 -23.27
C VAL A 70 -16.75 1.32 -22.65
N MET A 71 -16.27 0.45 -21.76
CA MET A 71 -17.10 -0.53 -21.06
C MET A 71 -18.21 0.13 -20.26
N ASN A 72 -17.90 1.20 -19.52
CA ASN A 72 -18.85 1.99 -18.74
C ASN A 72 -19.89 2.70 -19.60
N TYR A 73 -19.52 3.12 -20.80
CA TYR A 73 -20.45 3.79 -21.72
C TYR A 73 -21.45 2.81 -22.34
N PHE A 74 -20.99 1.63 -22.76
CA PHE A 74 -21.83 0.67 -23.50
C PHE A 74 -22.58 -0.33 -22.61
N ASN A 75 -22.13 -0.56 -21.37
CA ASN A 75 -22.72 -1.57 -20.49
C ASN A 75 -23.33 -0.91 -19.26
N PRO A 76 -24.67 -0.87 -19.13
CA PRO A 76 -25.34 -0.24 -17.99
C PRO A 76 -25.03 -0.94 -16.64
N ASP A 77 -24.69 -2.23 -16.68
CA ASP A 77 -24.30 -3.01 -15.50
C ASP A 77 -22.84 -2.79 -15.08
N PHE A 78 -22.04 -2.10 -15.91
CA PHE A 78 -20.65 -1.79 -15.62
C PHE A 78 -20.51 -0.32 -15.23
N SER A 79 -20.25 -0.06 -13.96
CA SER A 79 -20.10 1.29 -13.44
C SER A 79 -18.74 1.49 -12.77
N ILE A 80 -17.93 2.38 -13.34
CA ILE A 80 -16.64 2.80 -12.76
C ILE A 80 -16.87 3.47 -11.40
N ASP A 81 -17.95 4.24 -11.24
CA ASP A 81 -18.28 4.89 -9.97
C ASP A 81 -18.56 3.85 -8.88
N ASN A 82 -19.30 2.79 -9.20
CA ASN A 82 -19.50 1.67 -8.27
C ASN A 82 -18.18 0.99 -7.90
N MET A 83 -17.25 0.82 -8.84
CA MET A 83 -15.92 0.26 -8.55
C MET A 83 -15.14 1.16 -7.58
N TYR A 84 -15.20 2.48 -7.78
CA TYR A 84 -14.56 3.45 -6.89
C TYR A 84 -15.16 3.38 -5.47
N GLU A 85 -16.49 3.30 -5.35
CA GLU A 85 -17.15 3.16 -4.04
C GLU A 85 -16.80 1.85 -3.35
N TRP A 86 -16.68 0.74 -4.10
CA TRP A 86 -16.19 -0.53 -3.56
C TRP A 86 -14.75 -0.45 -3.07
N GLU A 87 -13.85 0.19 -3.83
CA GLU A 87 -12.46 0.41 -3.39
C GLU A 87 -12.43 1.20 -2.09
N LYS A 88 -13.18 2.31 -2.02
CA LYS A 88 -13.30 3.14 -0.83
C LYS A 88 -13.85 2.35 0.36
N TYR A 89 -14.84 1.48 0.13
CA TYR A 89 -15.38 0.60 1.16
C TYR A 89 -14.33 -0.39 1.67
N ILE A 90 -13.59 -1.05 0.78
CA ILE A 90 -12.53 -2.01 1.13
C ILE A 90 -11.45 -1.31 1.96
N LEU A 91 -10.92 -0.18 1.49
CA LEU A 91 -9.90 0.59 2.20
C LEU A 91 -10.41 1.08 3.58
N SER A 92 -11.66 1.52 3.65
CA SER A 92 -12.29 1.94 4.92
C SER A 92 -12.39 0.78 5.91
N SER A 93 -12.74 -0.42 5.42
CA SER A 93 -12.85 -1.61 6.25
C SER A 93 -11.49 -2.05 6.82
N LEU A 94 -10.42 -1.90 6.04
CA LEU A 94 -9.05 -2.16 6.47
C LEU A 94 -8.63 -1.15 7.54
N ILE A 95 -8.79 0.15 7.26
CA ILE A 95 -8.36 1.24 8.16
C ILE A 95 -9.14 1.27 9.46
N LYS A 96 -10.42 0.88 9.46
CA LYS A 96 -11.23 0.84 10.67
C LYS A 96 -10.60 -0.02 11.76
N LYS A 97 -9.90 -1.10 11.39
CA LYS A 97 -9.34 -2.10 12.32
C LYS A 97 -7.84 -1.93 12.62
N THR A 98 -7.19 -0.92 12.05
CA THR A 98 -5.75 -0.66 12.21
C THR A 98 -5.48 0.63 12.99
N ASN A 99 -4.28 0.76 13.55
CA ASN A 99 -3.79 2.06 13.97
C ASN A 99 -3.29 2.82 12.75
N CYS A 100 -3.43 4.14 12.74
CA CYS A 100 -3.08 4.96 11.59
C CYS A 100 -2.18 6.11 12.03
N TYR A 101 -1.02 6.21 11.38
CA TYR A 101 -0.01 7.20 11.69
C TYR A 101 0.35 8.00 10.44
N ARG A 102 0.48 9.31 10.60
CA ARG A 102 1.15 10.17 9.63
C ARG A 102 2.47 10.62 10.21
N ILE A 103 3.56 10.24 9.55
CA ILE A 103 4.91 10.60 9.98
C ILE A 103 5.45 11.60 8.99
N TYR A 104 5.89 12.74 9.51
CA TYR A 104 6.50 13.78 8.71
C TYR A 104 7.97 13.91 9.06
N ALA A 105 8.80 14.06 8.03
CA ALA A 105 10.23 14.32 8.17
C ALA A 105 10.74 15.18 7.01
N GLN A 106 11.88 15.85 7.22
CA GLN A 106 12.58 16.58 6.16
C GLN A 106 13.46 15.65 5.33
N ASN A 107 14.07 14.65 5.97
CA ASN A 107 14.94 13.66 5.34
C ASN A 107 14.27 12.27 5.38
N PRO A 108 14.21 11.53 4.25
CA PRO A 108 13.69 10.18 4.20
C PRO A 108 14.34 9.19 5.18
N ILE A 109 15.62 9.41 5.54
CA ILE A 109 16.37 8.53 6.45
C ILE A 109 15.79 8.59 7.87
N ASP A 110 15.16 9.69 8.24
CA ASP A 110 14.63 9.91 9.59
C ASP A 110 13.34 9.12 9.86
N TYR A 111 12.62 8.68 8.81
CA TYR A 111 11.37 7.93 8.98
C TYR A 111 11.58 6.63 9.76
N HIS A 112 12.68 5.92 9.52
CA HIS A 112 12.99 4.67 10.19
C HIS A 112 13.00 4.85 11.72
N LYS A 113 13.61 5.94 12.19
CA LYS A 113 13.77 6.22 13.61
C LYS A 113 12.41 6.49 14.26
N GLU A 114 11.59 7.29 13.59
CA GLU A 114 10.22 7.58 14.06
C GLU A 114 9.35 6.32 14.12
N ILE A 115 9.42 5.45 13.12
CA ILE A 115 8.60 4.22 13.06
C ILE A 115 8.98 3.28 14.21
N ILE A 116 10.28 3.05 14.44
CA ILE A 116 10.72 2.16 15.52
C ILE A 116 10.35 2.73 16.90
N GLU A 117 10.63 4.02 17.15
CA GLU A 117 10.43 4.61 18.48
C GLU A 117 8.94 4.79 18.85
N LYS A 118 8.07 5.00 17.85
CA LYS A 118 6.68 5.43 18.09
C LYS A 118 5.61 4.46 17.62
N VAL A 119 5.91 3.53 16.70
CA VAL A 119 4.91 2.59 16.16
C VAL A 119 5.18 1.15 16.62
N LEU A 120 6.43 0.68 16.55
CA LEU A 120 6.79 -0.72 16.82
C LEU A 120 7.16 -1.03 18.29
N ARG A 121 6.62 -0.26 19.26
CA ARG A 121 6.94 -0.44 20.68
C ARG A 121 6.72 -1.86 21.19
#